data_AF-A0A1H9SDX6-F1
#
_entry.id   AF-A0A1H9SDX6-F1
#
_cell.length_a   1.000
_cell.length_b   1.000
_cell.length_c   1.000
_cell.angle_alpha   90.00
_cell.angle_beta   90.00
_cell.angle_gamma   90.00
#
_symmetry.space_group_name_H-M   'P 1'
#
loop_
_entity.id
_entity.type
_entity.pdbx_description
1 polymer ?
#
loop_
_entity_poly.entity_id
_entity_poly.type
_entity_poly.pdbx_seq_one_letter_code
_entity_poly.pdbx_strand_id
1 'polypeptide(L)'
;MLLGVYLLIFITSCKKKFIESDIFIKKQWKVELLASKVLPSITGRSDHAVAMIYLMDNQELHYDIYFDKAIENNDTPGPGKLYLGADGVVGNLFIDLKTPAFNAQGETNGKVSVDAATVNKLLTEKMYLQISSTQQPAGIVRGQLN
;
A
#
# COMPACT_ATOMS: atom_id res chain seq x y z
N MET A 1 -31.61 72.58 -15.87
CA MET A 1 -32.27 71.33 -15.46
C MET A 1 -31.61 70.19 -16.21
N LEU A 2 -30.67 69.47 -15.60
CA LEU A 2 -30.28 68.10 -16.01
C LEU A 2 -29.40 67.53 -14.88
N LEU A 3 -30.00 66.67 -14.05
CA LEU A 3 -29.36 66.00 -12.93
C LEU A 3 -28.86 64.63 -13.44
N GLY A 4 -27.56 64.48 -13.64
CA GLY A 4 -26.96 63.21 -14.08
C GLY A 4 -26.79 62.26 -12.90
N VAL A 5 -27.65 61.25 -12.79
CA VAL A 5 -27.56 60.18 -11.79
C VAL A 5 -26.55 59.14 -12.27
N TYR A 6 -25.39 59.06 -11.62
CA TYR A 6 -24.42 57.99 -11.82
C TYR A 6 -24.85 56.75 -11.02
N LEU A 7 -25.27 55.71 -11.72
CA LEU A 7 -25.62 54.41 -11.15
C LEU A 7 -24.33 53.59 -10.92
N LEU A 8 -23.92 53.47 -9.66
CA LEU A 8 -22.82 52.59 -9.23
C LEU A 8 -23.30 51.12 -9.24
N ILE A 9 -22.83 50.34 -10.22
CA ILE A 9 -23.07 48.91 -10.31
C ILE A 9 -22.07 48.18 -9.38
N PHE A 10 -22.55 47.67 -8.25
CA PHE A 10 -21.78 46.77 -7.39
C PHE A 10 -21.77 45.36 -8.02
N ILE A 11 -20.67 45.00 -8.66
CA ILE A 11 -20.38 43.61 -9.03
C ILE A 11 -20.00 42.83 -7.77
N THR A 12 -20.93 42.07 -7.22
CA THR A 12 -20.66 41.12 -6.14
C THR A 12 -19.83 39.96 -6.70
N SER A 13 -18.54 39.96 -6.39
CA SER A 13 -17.65 38.84 -6.70
C SER A 13 -18.04 37.64 -5.82
N CYS A 14 -18.81 36.71 -6.39
CA CYS A 14 -19.01 35.39 -5.80
C CYS A 14 -17.66 34.67 -5.73
N LYS A 15 -17.06 34.57 -4.54
CA LYS A 15 -15.94 33.67 -4.29
C LYS A 15 -16.45 32.23 -4.42
N LYS A 16 -16.26 31.60 -5.58
CA LYS A 16 -16.40 30.15 -5.71
C LYS A 16 -15.43 29.52 -4.72
N LYS A 17 -15.96 28.83 -3.69
CA LYS A 17 -15.15 27.93 -2.86
C LYS A 17 -14.79 26.74 -3.73
N PHE A 18 -13.52 26.64 -4.10
CA PHE A 18 -12.98 25.40 -4.64
C PHE A 18 -12.91 24.40 -3.50
N ILE A 19 -13.51 23.22 -3.70
CA ILE A 19 -13.30 22.06 -2.84
C ILE A 19 -12.19 21.28 -3.54
N GLU A 20 -10.94 21.49 -3.11
CA GLU A 20 -9.84 20.65 -3.55
C GLU A 20 -9.78 19.43 -2.64
N SER A 21 -9.91 18.24 -3.22
CA SER A 21 -9.51 17.00 -2.58
C SER A 21 -8.02 16.83 -2.86
N ASP A 22 -7.18 17.39 -2.00
CA ASP A 22 -5.73 17.50 -2.24
C ASP A 22 -4.95 16.19 -2.13
N ILE A 23 -5.61 15.07 -1.79
CA ILE A 23 -4.92 13.81 -1.57
C ILE A 23 -4.70 13.07 -2.89
N PHE A 24 -3.45 12.81 -3.24
CA PHE A 24 -3.06 12.10 -4.45
C PHE A 24 -2.04 10.98 -4.19
N ILE A 25 -1.93 10.05 -5.14
CA ILE A 25 -0.95 8.95 -5.07
C ILE A 25 0.44 9.51 -5.39
N LYS A 26 1.36 9.50 -4.42
CA LYS A 26 2.78 9.84 -4.64
C LYS A 26 3.53 8.76 -5.40
N LYS A 27 3.27 7.50 -5.08
CA LYS A 27 3.93 6.34 -5.70
C LYS A 27 3.03 5.11 -5.59
N GLN A 28 3.07 4.28 -6.62
CA GLN A 28 2.41 2.98 -6.64
C GLN A 28 3.41 1.87 -6.95
N TRP A 29 3.17 0.70 -6.36
CA TRP A 29 3.89 -0.54 -6.64
C TRP A 29 2.90 -1.65 -6.91
N LYS A 30 3.13 -2.37 -8.00
CA LYS A 30 2.56 -3.71 -8.22
C LYS A 30 3.64 -4.71 -7.85
N VAL A 31 3.38 -5.56 -6.88
CA VAL A 31 4.32 -6.54 -6.35
C VAL A 31 3.77 -7.95 -6.56
N GLU A 32 4.51 -8.77 -7.28
CA GLU A 32 4.23 -10.20 -7.41
C GLU A 32 4.95 -10.94 -6.28
N LEU A 33 4.18 -11.70 -5.49
CA LEU A 33 4.64 -12.41 -4.31
C LEU A 33 4.65 -13.91 -4.60
N LEU A 34 5.81 -14.56 -4.44
CA LEU A 34 5.99 -15.97 -4.76
C LEU A 34 6.53 -16.75 -3.57
N ALA A 35 6.05 -17.97 -3.37
CA ALA A 35 6.59 -18.88 -2.37
C ALA A 35 8.09 -19.19 -2.61
N SER A 36 8.50 -19.29 -3.88
CA SER A 36 9.89 -19.54 -4.27
C SER A 36 10.85 -18.41 -3.89
N LYS A 37 10.34 -17.20 -3.65
CA LYS A 37 11.10 -16.02 -3.25
C LYS A 37 11.22 -15.85 -1.73
N VAL A 38 10.52 -16.66 -0.94
CA VAL A 38 10.70 -16.71 0.52
C VAL A 38 12.08 -17.27 0.85
N LEU A 39 12.69 -16.78 1.94
CA LEU A 39 14.01 -17.21 2.40
C LEU A 39 13.90 -17.78 3.84
N PRO A 40 14.29 -19.05 4.07
CA PRO A 40 14.65 -20.05 3.06
C PRO A 40 13.45 -20.43 2.18
N SER A 41 13.72 -20.96 0.98
CA SER A 41 12.67 -21.34 0.03
C SER A 41 11.84 -22.50 0.58
N ILE A 42 10.52 -22.43 0.43
CA ILE A 42 9.59 -23.43 0.94
C ILE A 42 9.45 -24.53 -0.11
N THR A 43 9.88 -25.74 0.21
CA THR A 43 9.84 -26.86 -0.74
C THR A 43 8.40 -27.33 -0.96
N GLY A 44 8.05 -27.58 -2.22
CA GLY A 44 6.75 -28.15 -2.59
C GLY A 44 5.58 -27.16 -2.50
N ARG A 45 5.85 -25.87 -2.29
CA ARG A 45 4.82 -24.83 -2.29
C ARG A 45 4.89 -23.97 -3.54
N SER A 46 3.73 -23.64 -4.08
CA SER A 46 3.61 -22.75 -5.24
C SER A 46 2.60 -21.61 -5.01
N ASP A 47 2.39 -21.22 -3.75
CA ASP A 47 1.53 -20.09 -3.41
C ASP A 47 2.00 -18.81 -4.12
N HIS A 48 1.01 -18.04 -4.56
CA HIS A 48 1.21 -16.81 -5.29
C HIS A 48 0.17 -15.78 -4.83
N ALA A 49 0.61 -14.53 -4.72
CA ALA A 49 -0.25 -13.40 -4.44
C ALA A 49 0.25 -12.17 -5.19
N VAL A 50 -0.65 -11.22 -5.40
CA VAL A 50 -0.30 -9.90 -5.95
C VAL A 50 -0.72 -8.84 -4.95
N ALA A 51 0.16 -7.88 -4.73
CA ALA A 51 -0.11 -6.72 -3.90
C ALA A 51 -0.01 -5.44 -4.73
N MET A 52 -1.02 -4.59 -4.61
CA MET A 52 -0.96 -3.19 -5.00
C MET A 52 -0.71 -2.36 -3.75
N ILE A 53 0.33 -1.54 -3.76
CA ILE A 53 0.69 -0.66 -2.65
C ILE A 53 0.72 0.77 -3.16
N TYR A 54 0.07 1.68 -2.45
CA TYR A 54 -0.01 3.09 -2.79
C TYR A 54 0.49 3.93 -1.64
N LEU A 55 1.54 4.71 -1.87
CA LEU A 55 1.95 5.77 -0.97
C LEU A 55 1.22 7.04 -1.37
N MET A 56 0.38 7.54 -0.47
CA MET A 56 -0.39 8.76 -0.64
C MET A 56 0.41 9.97 -0.15
N ASP A 57 0.04 11.17 -0.61
CA ASP A 57 0.71 12.40 -0.24
C ASP A 57 0.48 12.84 1.21
N ASN A 58 -0.68 12.45 1.78
CA ASN A 58 -1.07 12.59 3.17
C ASN A 58 -0.37 11.62 4.15
N GLN A 59 0.69 10.92 3.71
CA GLN A 59 1.46 9.97 4.50
C GLN A 59 0.65 8.73 4.94
N GLU A 60 -0.32 8.31 4.13
CA GLU A 60 -0.94 7.00 4.25
C GLU A 60 -0.33 6.02 3.24
N LEU A 61 -0.02 4.81 3.70
CA LEU A 61 0.34 3.68 2.86
C LEU A 61 -0.86 2.75 2.76
N HIS A 62 -1.51 2.74 1.60
CA HIS A 62 -2.64 1.89 1.28
C HIS A 62 -2.15 0.60 0.63
N TYR A 63 -2.87 -0.50 0.84
CA TYR A 63 -2.57 -1.78 0.22
C TYR A 63 -3.84 -2.53 -0.16
N ASP A 64 -3.76 -3.23 -1.28
CA ASP A 64 -4.70 -4.27 -1.71
C ASP A 64 -3.88 -5.53 -2.01
N ILE A 65 -4.24 -6.65 -1.40
CA ILE A 65 -3.50 -7.91 -1.56
C ILE A 65 -4.51 -9.00 -1.89
N TYR A 66 -4.23 -9.80 -2.92
CA TYR A 66 -5.04 -10.97 -3.24
C TYR A 66 -4.17 -12.20 -3.56
N PHE A 67 -4.62 -13.36 -3.11
CA PHE A 67 -4.13 -14.67 -3.57
C PHE A 67 -4.94 -15.10 -4.78
N ASP A 68 -4.27 -15.56 -5.84
CA ASP A 68 -4.92 -15.95 -7.10
C ASP A 68 -5.48 -17.38 -7.08
N LYS A 69 -5.14 -18.15 -6.05
CA LYS A 69 -5.66 -19.48 -5.77
C LYS A 69 -5.78 -19.70 -4.26
N ALA A 70 -6.52 -20.75 -3.90
CA ALA A 70 -6.57 -21.20 -2.51
C ALA A 70 -5.15 -21.53 -2.01
N ILE A 71 -4.86 -21.09 -0.79
CA ILE A 71 -3.58 -21.34 -0.14
C ILE A 71 -3.40 -22.85 0.08
N GLU A 72 -2.21 -23.34 -0.25
CA GLU A 72 -1.90 -24.77 -0.18
C GLU A 72 -1.90 -25.28 1.27
N ASN A 73 -2.09 -26.59 1.45
CA ASN A 73 -2.08 -27.29 2.74
C ASN A 73 -3.11 -26.81 3.77
N ASN A 74 -4.24 -26.24 3.33
CA ASN A 74 -5.27 -25.66 4.20
C ASN A 74 -4.68 -24.64 5.19
N ASP A 75 -3.63 -23.93 4.77
CA ASP A 75 -2.97 -22.92 5.58
C ASP A 75 -3.77 -21.61 5.56
N THR A 76 -3.56 -20.76 6.55
CA THR A 76 -4.29 -19.50 6.70
C THR A 76 -3.33 -18.33 6.56
N PRO A 77 -3.57 -17.38 5.64
CA PRO A 77 -2.68 -16.25 5.46
C PRO A 77 -2.76 -15.34 6.69
N GLY A 78 -1.58 -14.96 7.16
CA GLY A 78 -1.36 -14.03 8.26
C GLY A 78 -1.05 -12.62 7.75
N PRO A 79 -0.43 -11.78 8.60
CA PRO A 79 -0.21 -10.39 8.26
C PRO A 79 0.85 -10.19 7.16
N GLY A 80 0.62 -9.18 6.32
CA GLY A 80 1.63 -8.62 5.42
C GLY A 80 2.60 -7.69 6.15
N LYS A 81 3.90 -7.86 5.91
CA LYS A 81 4.96 -7.06 6.53
C LYS A 81 5.99 -6.63 5.48
N LEU A 82 6.42 -5.37 5.56
CA LEU A 82 7.51 -4.83 4.76
C LEU A 82 8.82 -4.92 5.54
N TYR A 83 9.89 -5.31 4.85
CA TYR A 83 11.22 -5.47 5.40
C TYR A 83 12.25 -4.71 4.56
N LEU A 84 13.26 -4.12 5.20
CA LEU A 84 14.38 -3.47 4.49
C LEU A 84 15.37 -4.52 3.99
N GLY A 85 15.50 -4.68 2.67
CA GLY A 85 16.39 -5.65 2.06
C GLY A 85 16.27 -5.71 0.54
N ALA A 86 17.39 -6.04 -0.11
CA ALA A 86 17.42 -6.37 -1.54
C ALA A 86 16.91 -7.80 -1.78
N ASP A 87 16.70 -8.16 -3.06
CA ASP A 87 16.36 -9.53 -3.44
C ASP A 87 17.43 -10.51 -2.93
N GLY A 88 17.01 -11.64 -2.39
CA GLY A 88 17.91 -12.64 -1.79
C GLY A 88 18.49 -12.28 -0.41
N VAL A 89 18.18 -11.11 0.17
CA VAL A 89 18.67 -10.70 1.50
C VAL A 89 17.54 -10.72 2.53
N VAL A 90 17.80 -11.28 3.72
CA VAL A 90 16.86 -11.21 4.86
C VAL A 90 17.03 -9.86 5.57
N GLY A 91 15.93 -9.11 5.64
CA GLY A 91 15.89 -7.75 6.14
C GLY A 91 15.33 -7.62 7.55
N ASN A 92 15.53 -6.44 8.15
CA ASN A 92 14.83 -6.06 9.38
C ASN A 92 13.40 -5.63 9.08
N LEU A 93 12.47 -5.94 9.99
CA LEU A 93 11.09 -5.47 9.90
C LEU A 93 11.04 -3.94 9.84
N PHE A 94 10.32 -3.43 8.85
CA PHE A 94 10.18 -2.00 8.63
C PHE A 94 8.77 -1.51 8.95
N ILE A 95 7.75 -2.11 8.34
CA ILE A 95 6.34 -1.76 8.54
C ILE A 95 5.54 -3.05 8.71
N ASP A 96 4.75 -3.11 9.78
CA ASP A 96 3.68 -4.08 9.91
C ASP A 96 2.40 -3.47 9.33
N LEU A 97 1.87 -4.03 8.23
CA LEU A 97 0.67 -3.50 7.58
C LEU A 97 -0.59 -3.77 8.40
N LYS A 98 -0.50 -4.61 9.45
CA LYS A 98 -1.62 -5.03 10.30
C LYS A 98 -2.82 -5.47 9.46
N THR A 99 -2.55 -6.23 8.39
CA THR A 99 -3.59 -6.60 7.43
C THR A 99 -4.72 -7.35 8.12
N PRO A 100 -5.98 -6.96 7.89
CA PRO A 100 -7.13 -7.76 8.30
C PRO A 100 -7.03 -9.18 7.76
N ALA A 101 -7.76 -10.10 8.38
CA ALA A 101 -7.90 -11.45 7.86
C ALA A 101 -8.41 -11.41 6.41
N PHE A 102 -7.85 -12.28 5.57
CA PHE A 102 -8.26 -12.40 4.18
C PHE A 102 -9.70 -12.93 4.10
N ASN A 103 -10.48 -12.39 3.17
CA ASN A 103 -11.85 -12.82 2.91
C ASN A 103 -11.88 -14.20 2.23
N ALA A 104 -13.09 -14.72 1.95
CA ALA A 104 -13.27 -16.01 1.29
C ALA A 104 -12.73 -16.04 -0.16
N GLN A 105 -12.49 -14.89 -0.77
CA GLN A 105 -11.90 -14.73 -2.10
C GLN A 105 -10.36 -14.62 -2.03
N GLY A 106 -9.77 -14.68 -0.84
CA GLY A 106 -8.32 -14.55 -0.66
C GLY A 106 -7.83 -13.12 -0.81
N GLU A 107 -8.66 -12.13 -0.48
CA GLU A 107 -8.36 -10.70 -0.59
C GLU A 107 -8.31 -10.02 0.79
N THR A 108 -7.44 -9.02 0.94
CA THR A 108 -7.42 -8.09 2.08
C THR A 108 -6.96 -6.72 1.61
N ASN A 109 -7.45 -5.67 2.26
CA ASN A 109 -7.04 -4.31 1.99
C ASN A 109 -7.04 -3.48 3.28
N GLY A 110 -6.37 -2.34 3.21
CA GLY A 110 -6.31 -1.44 4.33
C GLY A 110 -5.26 -0.35 4.13
N LYS A 111 -4.97 0.35 5.22
CA LYS A 111 -3.98 1.42 5.22
C LYS A 111 -3.30 1.55 6.57
N VAL A 112 -2.08 2.08 6.54
CA VAL A 112 -1.33 2.49 7.73
C VAL A 112 -0.83 3.91 7.56
N SER A 113 -0.90 4.71 8.61
CA SER A 113 -0.26 6.02 8.64
C SER A 113 1.24 5.86 8.88
N VAL A 114 2.05 6.62 8.14
CA VAL A 114 3.51 6.63 8.25
C VAL A 114 4.00 8.05 8.50
N ASP A 115 5.24 8.20 8.98
CA ASP A 115 5.87 9.51 9.13
C ASP A 115 6.72 9.88 7.90
N ALA A 116 7.14 11.13 7.81
CA ALA A 116 7.95 11.63 6.69
C ALA A 116 9.28 10.86 6.51
N ALA A 117 9.90 10.38 7.60
CA ALA A 117 11.12 9.58 7.52
C ALA A 117 10.86 8.21 6.87
N THR A 118 9.73 7.59 7.21
CA THR A 118 9.25 6.34 6.64
C THR A 118 8.89 6.51 5.16
N VAL A 119 8.22 7.62 4.80
CA VAL A 119 7.97 8.00 3.39
C VAL A 119 9.27 8.06 2.61
N ASN A 120 10.29 8.75 3.13
CA ASN A 120 11.59 8.83 2.44
C ASN A 120 12.20 7.44 2.23
N LYS A 121 12.20 6.59 3.25
CA LYS A 121 12.69 5.21 3.13
C LYS A 121 11.90 4.38 2.12
N LEU A 122 10.56 4.48 2.08
CA LEU A 122 9.72 3.82 1.07
C LEU A 122 10.13 4.20 -0.37
N LEU A 123 10.61 5.43 -0.56
CA LEU A 123 11.00 5.96 -1.87
C LEU A 123 12.46 5.64 -2.26
N THR A 124 13.36 5.47 -1.29
CA THR A 124 14.80 5.34 -1.56
C THR A 124 15.39 3.96 -1.29
N GLU A 125 14.85 3.22 -0.33
CA GLU A 125 15.43 1.96 0.12
C GLU A 125 14.93 0.75 -0.66
N LYS A 126 15.75 -0.30 -0.69
CA LYS A 126 15.34 -1.62 -1.18
C LYS A 126 14.54 -2.33 -0.11
N MET A 127 13.38 -2.85 -0.49
CA MET A 127 12.49 -3.55 0.44
C MET A 127 11.59 -4.54 -0.26
N TYR A 128 11.12 -5.50 0.52
CA TYR A 128 10.20 -6.53 0.07
C TYR A 128 8.98 -6.61 0.97
N LEU A 129 7.86 -6.99 0.37
CA LEU A 129 6.68 -7.43 1.07
C LEU A 129 6.76 -8.93 1.27
N GLN A 130 6.40 -9.37 2.47
CA GLN A 130 6.24 -10.77 2.80
C GLN A 130 4.95 -10.96 3.57
N ILE A 131 4.19 -11.96 3.17
CA ILE A 131 3.01 -12.43 3.90
C ILE A 131 3.45 -13.68 4.66
N SER A 132 3.03 -13.80 5.91
CA SER A 132 3.23 -15.02 6.72
C SER A 132 1.96 -15.86 6.71
N SER A 133 2.00 -17.05 7.27
CA SER A 133 0.81 -17.87 7.51
C SER A 133 0.90 -18.58 8.86
N THR A 134 -0.18 -19.23 9.28
CA THR A 134 -0.20 -20.02 10.52
C THR A 134 0.86 -21.12 10.50
N GLN A 135 1.04 -21.81 9.36
CA GLN A 135 2.03 -22.89 9.24
C GLN A 135 3.41 -22.40 8.78
N GLN A 136 3.52 -21.22 8.16
CA GLN A 136 4.77 -20.63 7.67
C GLN A 136 4.97 -19.22 8.28
N PRO A 137 5.31 -19.14 9.59
CA PRO A 137 5.49 -17.85 10.27
C PRO A 137 6.69 -17.05 9.73
N ALA A 138 7.67 -17.75 9.14
CA ALA A 138 8.83 -17.14 8.48
C ALA A 138 8.50 -16.54 7.10
N GLY A 139 7.27 -16.71 6.59
CA GLY A 139 6.81 -16.23 5.29
C GLY A 139 6.22 -17.36 4.45
N ILE A 140 5.14 -17.08 3.72
CA ILE A 140 4.51 -17.98 2.74
C ILE A 140 4.71 -17.50 1.31
N VAL A 141 4.70 -16.19 1.09
CA VAL A 141 5.01 -15.54 -0.19
C VAL A 141 5.80 -14.26 0.04
N ARG A 142 6.73 -13.95 -0.87
CA ARG A 142 7.59 -12.75 -0.81
C ARG A 142 7.77 -12.13 -2.19
N GLY A 143 7.90 -10.81 -2.25
CA GLY A 143 8.20 -10.08 -3.48
C GLY A 143 8.78 -8.69 -3.22
N GLN A 144 9.60 -8.23 -4.15
CA GLN A 144 10.37 -6.99 -4.05
C GLN A 144 9.52 -5.78 -4.50
N LEU A 145 9.59 -4.67 -3.76
CA LEU A 145 8.95 -3.41 -4.17
C LEU A 145 9.84 -2.60 -5.11
N ASN A 146 11.13 -2.52 -4.78
CA ASN A 146 12.14 -1.65 -5.39
C ASN A 146 13.43 -2.40 -5.71
#